data_AF-A0AA91YZM9-F1
#
_entry.id   AF-A0AA91YZM9-F1
#
_cell.length_a   1.000
_cell.length_b   1.000
_cell.length_c   1.000
_cell.angle_alpha   90.00
_cell.angle_beta   90.00
_cell.angle_gamma   90.00
#
_symmetry.space_group_name_H-M   'P 1'
#
loop_
_entity.id
_entity.type
_entity.pdbx_description
1 polymer ?
#
loop_
_entity_poly.entity_id
_entity_poly.type
_entity_poly.pdbx_seq_one_letter_code
_entity_poly.pdbx_strand_id
1 'polypeptide(L)'
;MENRIKGSYLYFLIDDNLIYSYKLESHTYITLDDLKKTKHSALYNIKNRQEFQSFEHENSEAVQGLGLFLDEESLNEIVTCINKAIENNRRKDRET
;
A
#
# COMPACT_ATOMS: atom_id res chain seq x y z
N MET A 1 11.83 -0.30 -1.28
CA MET A 1 10.87 -0.65 -0.20
C MET A 1 10.29 -2.04 -0.42
N GLU A 2 10.24 -2.88 0.61
CA GLU A 2 9.61 -4.22 0.48
C GLU A 2 8.09 -4.06 0.35
N ASN A 3 7.48 -4.73 -0.63
CA ASN A 3 6.04 -4.62 -0.90
C ASN A 3 5.45 -5.95 -1.37
N ARG A 4 4.14 -6.10 -1.17
CA ARG A 4 3.38 -7.24 -1.71
C ARG A 4 1.92 -6.87 -1.97
N ILE A 5 1.25 -7.70 -2.77
CA ILE A 5 -0.15 -7.55 -3.15
C ILE A 5 -0.93 -8.76 -2.67
N LYS A 6 -2.08 -8.55 -2.01
CA LYS A 6 -3.05 -9.60 -1.67
C LYS A 6 -4.46 -9.11 -1.97
N GLY A 7 -5.13 -9.74 -2.93
CA GLY A 7 -6.43 -9.28 -3.43
C GLY A 7 -6.34 -7.85 -3.93
N SER A 8 -7.23 -6.98 -3.46
CA SER A 8 -7.26 -5.55 -3.80
C SER A 8 -6.36 -4.67 -2.92
N TYR A 9 -5.47 -5.25 -2.11
CA TYR A 9 -4.62 -4.49 -1.19
C TYR A 9 -3.14 -4.62 -1.54
N LEU A 10 -2.45 -3.49 -1.54
CA LEU A 10 -0.99 -3.42 -1.50
C LEU A 10 -0.55 -3.15 -0.07
N TYR A 11 0.55 -3.78 0.32
CA TYR A 11 1.23 -3.54 1.59
C TYR A 11 2.67 -3.16 1.32
N PHE A 12 3.14 -2.17 2.06
CA PHE A 12 4.49 -1.65 2.00
C PHE A 12 5.09 -1.70 3.40
N LEU A 13 6.24 -2.34 3.54
CA LEU A 13 7.01 -2.29 4.77
C LEU A 13 7.81 -0.98 4.77
N ILE A 14 7.33 -0.02 5.56
CA ILE A 14 7.90 1.33 5.63
C ILE A 14 9.08 1.38 6.60
N ASP A 15 8.98 0.63 7.70
CA ASP A 15 10.03 0.43 8.69
C ASP A 15 9.96 -1.02 9.19
N ASP A 16 10.90 -1.47 10.00
CA ASP A 16 10.98 -2.85 10.51
C ASP A 16 9.74 -3.30 11.31
N ASN A 17 8.89 -2.35 11.74
CA ASN A 17 7.69 -2.59 12.51
C ASN A 17 6.44 -1.88 11.97
N LEU A 18 6.50 -1.23 10.79
CA LEU A 18 5.40 -0.39 10.28
C LEU A 18 5.04 -0.76 8.85
N ILE A 19 3.75 -1.04 8.64
CA ILE A 19 3.16 -1.31 7.34
C ILE A 19 2.26 -0.15 6.94
N TYR A 20 2.42 0.31 5.71
CA TYR A 20 1.44 1.12 5.00
C TYR A 20 0.62 0.23 4.06
N SER A 21 -0.70 0.24 4.21
CA SER A 21 -1.62 -0.44 3.31
C SER A 21 -2.29 0.55 2.37
N TYR A 22 -2.58 0.09 1.15
CA TYR A 22 -3.34 0.83 0.17
C TYR A 22 -4.35 -0.09 -0.53
N LYS A 23 -5.62 0.30 -0.53
CA LYS A 23 -6.68 -0.42 -1.23
C LYS A 23 -6.85 0.11 -2.66
N LEU A 24 -6.75 -0.79 -3.63
CA LEU A 24 -7.06 -0.55 -5.04
C LEU A 24 -8.58 -0.49 -5.22
N GLU A 25 -9.16 0.71 -5.11
CA GLU A 25 -10.60 0.95 -5.36
C GLU A 25 -10.89 1.40 -6.79
N SER A 26 -9.87 1.92 -7.50
CA SER A 26 -10.05 2.47 -8.83
C SER A 26 -9.09 1.85 -9.82
N HIS A 27 -9.53 1.82 -11.07
CA HIS A 27 -8.67 1.52 -12.19
C HIS A 27 -7.90 2.76 -12.66
N THR A 28 -7.97 3.91 -12.01
CA THR A 28 -7.31 5.15 -12.45
C THR A 28 -5.95 5.28 -11.79
N TYR A 29 -4.90 5.56 -12.59
CA TYR A 29 -3.58 5.84 -12.05
C TYR A 29 -3.61 7.02 -11.09
N ILE A 30 -2.78 6.95 -10.05
CA ILE A 30 -2.68 7.96 -9.02
C ILE A 30 -1.38 8.75 -9.14
N THR A 31 -1.40 9.97 -8.66
CA THR A 31 -0.24 10.83 -8.45
C THR A 31 0.17 10.86 -6.97
N LEU A 32 1.28 11.53 -6.65
CA LEU A 32 1.67 11.82 -5.27
C LEU A 32 0.61 12.63 -4.51
N ASP A 33 -0.08 13.55 -5.18
CA ASP A 33 -1.11 14.38 -4.56
C ASP A 33 -2.36 13.54 -4.21
N ASP A 34 -2.73 12.62 -5.10
CA ASP A 34 -3.81 11.66 -4.85
C ASP A 34 -3.47 10.75 -3.66
N LEU A 35 -2.23 10.27 -3.58
CA LEU A 35 -1.76 9.45 -2.46
C LEU A 35 -1.88 10.20 -1.13
N LYS A 36 -1.54 11.50 -1.07
CA LYS A 36 -1.63 12.31 0.15
C LYS A 36 -3.07 12.59 0.59
N LYS A 37 -4.02 12.58 -0.35
CA LYS A 37 -5.43 12.88 -0.11
C LYS A 37 -6.30 11.63 0.05
N THR A 38 -5.74 10.45 -0.19
CA THR A 38 -6.49 9.20 -0.18
C THR A 38 -7.06 8.90 1.20
N LYS A 39 -8.26 8.31 1.21
CA LYS A 39 -8.87 7.70 2.40
C LYS A 39 -8.82 6.17 2.35
N HIS A 40 -8.15 5.63 1.33
CA HIS A 40 -8.07 4.20 1.05
C HIS A 40 -6.75 3.60 1.54
N SER A 41 -6.12 4.24 2.53
CA SER A 41 -4.89 3.76 3.14
C SER A 41 -5.01 3.72 4.66
N ALA A 42 -4.17 2.88 5.25
CA ALA A 42 -4.07 2.73 6.69
C ALA A 42 -2.65 2.31 7.07
N LEU A 43 -2.30 2.53 8.33
CA LEU A 43 -1.03 2.14 8.92
C LEU A 43 -1.24 1.02 9.93
N TYR A 44 -0.30 0.09 10.03
CA TYR A 44 -0.37 -1.04 10.95
C TYR A 44 0.99 -1.31 11.55
N ASN A 45 1.02 -1.59 12.85
CA ASN A 45 2.23 -2.06 13.52
C ASN A 45 2.35 -3.58 13.36
N ILE A 46 3.56 -4.05 13.12
CA ILE A 46 3.96 -5.45 13.24
C ILE A 46 5.08 -5.56 14.26
N LYS A 47 5.29 -6.74 14.85
CA LYS A 47 6.33 -6.88 15.88
C LYS A 47 7.73 -6.79 15.31
N ASN A 48 7.90 -7.29 14.09
CA ASN A 48 9.16 -7.29 13.37
C ASN A 48 8.91 -7.57 11.88
N ARG A 49 9.95 -7.34 11.08
CA ARG A 49 9.95 -7.53 9.63
C ARG A 49 9.51 -8.92 9.16
N GLN A 50 9.72 -9.99 9.94
CA GLN A 50 9.37 -11.36 9.55
C GLN A 50 7.85 -11.56 9.46
N GLU A 51 7.07 -10.78 10.22
CA GLU A 51 5.61 -10.81 10.17
C GLU A 51 5.04 -10.16 8.90
N PHE A 52 5.85 -9.39 8.16
CA PHE A 52 5.38 -8.67 6.97
C PHE A 52 4.76 -9.60 5.91
N GLN A 53 5.37 -10.77 5.70
CA GLN A 53 4.96 -11.71 4.66
C GLN A 53 3.66 -12.45 4.98
N SER A 54 3.33 -12.62 6.26
CA SER A 54 2.10 -13.27 6.73
C SER A 54 1.04 -12.28 7.22
N PHE A 55 1.33 -10.97 7.24
CA PHE A 55 0.43 -9.94 7.75
C PHE A 55 -0.94 -9.96 7.05
N GLU A 56 -2.02 -9.68 7.79
CA GLU A 56 -3.37 -9.52 7.25
C GLU A 56 -4.06 -8.37 7.97
N HIS A 57 -4.49 -7.36 7.22
CA HIS A 57 -5.10 -6.16 7.81
C HIS A 57 -6.45 -6.45 8.48
N GLU A 58 -7.17 -7.49 8.06
CA GLU A 58 -8.44 -7.92 8.67
C GLU A 58 -8.26 -8.40 10.12
N ASN A 59 -7.08 -8.90 10.46
CA ASN A 59 -6.73 -9.40 11.79
C ASN A 59 -5.99 -8.36 12.64
N SER A 60 -5.90 -7.11 12.18
CA SER A 60 -5.06 -6.08 12.77
C SER A 60 -5.80 -4.77 12.95
N GLU A 61 -5.53 -4.05 14.03
CA GLU A 61 -6.06 -2.72 14.23
C GLU A 61 -5.20 -1.66 13.52
N ALA A 62 -5.85 -0.79 12.76
CA ALA A 62 -5.17 0.32 12.10
C ALA A 62 -4.73 1.36 13.14
N VAL A 63 -3.48 1.82 13.02
CA VAL A 63 -2.92 2.87 13.86
C VAL A 63 -3.70 4.18 13.60
N GLN A 64 -4.28 4.72 14.66
CA GLN A 64 -5.01 5.99 14.62
C GLN A 64 -4.09 7.16 14.98
N GLY A 65 -4.32 8.32 14.35
CA GLY A 65 -3.63 9.56 14.69
C GLY A 65 -2.14 9.63 14.29
N LEU A 66 -1.64 8.65 13.54
CA LEU A 66 -0.27 8.67 13.02
C LEU A 66 -0.24 9.28 11.62
N GLY A 67 0.61 10.30 11.44
CA GLY A 67 0.98 10.79 10.12
C GLY A 67 2.23 10.06 9.62
N LEU A 68 2.23 9.65 8.35
CA LEU A 68 3.41 9.06 7.73
C LEU A 68 4.28 10.16 7.11
N PHE A 69 5.54 10.25 7.55
CA PHE A 69 6.54 11.13 6.96
C PHE A 69 7.54 10.31 6.18
N LEU A 70 7.49 10.43 4.85
CA LEU A 70 8.39 9.76 3.91
C LEU A 70 9.11 10.82 3.07
N ASP A 71 10.33 10.49 2.64
CA ASP A 71 11.00 11.26 1.60
C ASP A 71 10.29 11.09 0.25
N GLU A 72 10.63 11.99 -0.69
CA GLU A 72 10.02 12.02 -2.01
C GLU A 72 10.30 10.74 -2.83
N GLU A 73 11.47 10.12 -2.64
CA GLU A 73 11.84 8.88 -3.32
C GLU A 73 10.93 7.73 -2.90
N SER A 74 10.73 7.56 -1.59
CA SER A 74 9.85 6.54 -1.01
C SER A 74 8.40 6.74 -1.43
N LEU A 75 7.92 7.99 -1.45
CA LEU A 75 6.57 8.29 -1.93
C LEU A 75 6.41 7.96 -3.43
N ASN A 76 7.41 8.28 -4.25
CA ASN A 76 7.42 7.94 -5.68
C ASN A 76 7.46 6.43 -5.91
N GLU A 77 8.20 5.68 -5.09
CA GLU A 77 8.21 4.21 -5.14
C GLU A 77 6.81 3.64 -4.87
N ILE A 78 6.11 4.13 -3.84
CA ILE A 78 4.74 3.71 -3.50
C ILE A 78 3.78 3.96 -4.67
N VAL A 79 3.77 5.18 -5.22
CA VAL A 79 2.91 5.54 -6.38
C VAL A 79 3.21 4.64 -7.58
N THR A 80 4.49 4.38 -7.85
CA THR A 80 4.91 3.51 -8.94
C THR A 80 4.38 2.09 -8.77
N CYS A 81 4.48 1.53 -7.56
CA CYS A 81 3.95 0.21 -7.25
C CYS A 81 2.42 0.13 -7.38
N ILE A 82 1.70 1.14 -6.89
CA ILE A 82 0.24 1.22 -7.03
C ILE A 82 -0.17 1.28 -8.51
N ASN A 83 0.46 2.15 -9.30
CA ASN A 83 0.14 2.28 -10.72
C ASN A 83 0.47 1.02 -11.52
N LYS A 84 1.56 0.31 -11.20
CA LYS A 84 1.87 -1.01 -11.78
C LYS A 84 0.79 -2.03 -11.43
N ALA A 85 0.30 -2.05 -10.19
CA ALA A 85 -0.76 -2.96 -9.79
C ALA A 85 -2.08 -2.67 -10.53
N ILE A 86 -2.42 -1.39 -10.69
CA ILE A 86 -3.58 -0.95 -11.48
C ILE A 86 -3.46 -1.37 -12.94
N GLU A 87 -2.28 -1.20 -13.55
CA GLU A 87 -2.02 -1.64 -14.91
C GLU A 87 -2.22 -3.15 -15.07
N ASN A 88 -1.68 -3.94 -14.15
CA ASN A 88 -1.82 -5.39 -14.16
C ASN A 88 -3.28 -5.83 -14.04
N ASN A 89 -4.08 -5.18 -13.19
CA ASN A 89 -5.51 -5.47 -13.08
C ASN A 89 -6.24 -5.15 -14.39
N ARG A 90 -5.99 -3.96 -14.97
CA ARG A 90 -6.57 -3.58 -16.27
C ARG A 90 -6.23 -4.56 -17.40
N ARG A 91 -5.03 -5.15 -17.40
CA ARG A 91 -4.64 -6.15 -18.40
C ARG A 91 -5.45 -7.43 -18.24
N LYS A 92 -5.57 -7.94 -17.00
CA LYS A 92 -6.39 -9.13 -16.70
C LYS A 92 -7.85 -8.94 -17.11
N ASP A 93 -8.43 -7.78 -16.83
CA ASP A 93 -9.82 -7.49 -17.20
C ASP A 93 -10.06 -7.47 -18.72
N ARG A 94 -9.02 -7.20 -19.52
CA ARG A 94 -9.10 -7.21 -21.00
C ARG A 94 -8.92 -8.59 -21.61
N GLU A 95 -8.36 -9.52 -20.83
CA GLU A 95 -8.10 -10.91 -21.23
C GLU A 95 -9.23 -11.86 -20.82
N THR A 96 -10.26 -11.34 -20.10
CA THR A 96 -11.43 -12.09 -19.62
C THR A 96 -12.66 -11.74 -20.45
#